data_AF-A0A1D6DZX2-F1
#
_entry.id   AF-A0A1D6DZX2-F1
#
_cell.length_a   1.000
_cell.length_b   1.000
_cell.length_c   1.000
_cell.angle_alpha   90.00
_cell.angle_beta   90.00
_cell.angle_gamma   90.00
#
_symmetry.space_group_name_H-M   'P 1'
#
loop_
_entity.id
_entity.type
_entity.pdbx_description
1 polymer ?
#
loop_
_entity_poly.entity_id
_entity_poly.type
_entity_poly.pdbx_seq_one_letter_code
_entity_poly.pdbx_strand_id
1 'polypeptide(L)'
;MHKVSARHAAPPSLAALRAVGASESSLEVVLVDKGADSVLLDLERRALDLVRSLAVLVSDHMGGALRSEDGDLYLRWKAVSKKLKKRQKCVVVPIGGLSIGFCRHRAILFKVLADFIGLPCRIAQGCKYCSAPHRSSCLVKVDSERRYVREYVVDLVVEPGSISCPDSSINGQLLSTVPSPFKTSSAVGSGNYTTPVAAWNQSTAGERRNMVSSNPQCSVARCRVVENSSAQVARSKEDLVPKCGQITQNGNCNGVSVLQVSMQLKAMDIGAENGNKENVPGADLPKPMSIEPPFAVDWLEISWEELELKERVGAGSFGTVYRADWHGSDVAVKVLTDQDVGEAQLKEFLREIAIMKRVRHPNVVLFMGAVTKCPQLSIVTEYLPRGSLFRLINKAANGEMLDLKRRLRMALDVAKGINYLHCLNPPIVHWDLKTPNMLVDRNWSVKVGDFGLSRFKANTFISSKSVAGTPEWMAPEFLRGEPSNEKCDVYSFGVILWELLTMQQPWSGLGPAQVVGAVAFQNRRLPIPKDTSPELAALVEACWDDDPRQRPSFSSIVDTLKKLLKALLGGS
;
A
#
# COMPACT_ATOMS: atom_id res chain seq x y z
N MET A 1 29.42 -6.95 -4.40
CA MET A 1 30.65 -6.38 -3.80
C MET A 1 31.41 -7.48 -3.06
N HIS A 2 32.56 -7.92 -3.58
CA HIS A 2 33.50 -8.69 -2.75
C HIS A 2 34.28 -7.72 -1.86
N LYS A 3 34.14 -7.88 -0.54
CA LYS A 3 35.16 -7.37 0.39
C LYS A 3 36.27 -8.42 0.40
N VAL A 4 37.23 -8.29 -0.51
CA VAL A 4 38.47 -9.08 -0.45
C VAL A 4 39.13 -8.72 0.87
N SER A 5 39.51 -9.73 1.65
CA SER A 5 40.25 -9.55 2.90
C SER A 5 41.72 -9.20 2.60
N ALA A 6 41.94 -8.03 2.01
CA ALA A 6 43.23 -7.39 1.87
C ALA A 6 43.20 -6.08 2.67
N ARG A 7 44.13 -5.92 3.60
CA ARG A 7 44.22 -4.74 4.47
C ARG A 7 44.61 -3.52 3.60
N HIS A 8 43.89 -2.40 3.75
CA HIS A 8 44.25 -1.07 3.22
C HIS A 8 44.36 -0.88 1.68
N ALA A 9 43.40 -1.39 0.90
CA ALA A 9 43.22 -0.95 -0.49
C ALA A 9 41.85 -0.29 -0.71
N ALA A 10 41.82 0.87 -1.37
CA ALA A 10 40.57 1.49 -1.82
C ALA A 10 39.92 0.65 -2.93
N PRO A 11 38.57 0.58 -3.02
CA PRO A 11 37.92 -0.15 -4.09
C PRO A 11 38.24 0.46 -5.47
N PRO A 12 38.45 -0.35 -6.52
CA PRO A 12 38.77 0.15 -7.86
C PRO A 12 37.62 0.99 -8.43
N SER A 13 37.96 2.04 -9.19
CA SER A 13 36.98 2.94 -9.79
C SER A 13 36.11 2.24 -10.83
N LEU A 14 34.89 2.74 -11.06
CA LEU A 14 34.00 2.19 -12.08
C LEU A 14 34.62 2.25 -13.50
N ALA A 15 35.43 3.28 -13.78
CA ALA A 15 36.19 3.37 -15.02
C ALA A 15 37.24 2.26 -15.13
N ALA A 16 38.02 2.00 -14.07
CA ALA A 16 38.98 0.90 -14.04
C ALA A 16 38.30 -0.47 -14.20
N LEU A 17 37.14 -0.67 -13.57
CA LEU A 17 36.36 -1.91 -13.72
C LEU A 17 35.75 -2.07 -15.12
N ARG A 18 35.33 -0.97 -15.77
CA ARG A 18 34.86 -0.99 -17.17
C ARG A 18 36.00 -1.22 -18.17
N ALA A 19 37.23 -0.84 -17.83
CA ALA A 19 38.42 -1.09 -18.66
C ALA A 19 38.88 -2.57 -18.66
N VAL A 20 38.47 -3.37 -17.66
CA VAL A 20 38.74 -4.83 -17.67
C VAL A 20 37.83 -5.51 -18.69
N GLY A 21 38.43 -5.97 -19.78
CA GLY A 21 37.74 -6.68 -20.87
C GLY A 21 37.02 -7.96 -20.41
N ALA A 22 36.03 -8.39 -21.20
CA ALA A 22 35.14 -9.51 -20.90
C ALA A 22 35.78 -10.94 -21.00
N SER A 23 37.09 -11.06 -20.86
CA SER A 23 37.79 -12.36 -20.78
C SER A 23 37.45 -13.13 -19.49
N GLU A 24 37.95 -14.35 -19.33
CA GLU A 24 37.54 -15.29 -18.26
C GLU A 24 38.02 -14.93 -16.84
N SER A 25 38.09 -13.64 -16.53
CA SER A 25 38.23 -13.15 -15.16
C SER A 25 37.11 -13.69 -14.26
N SER A 26 37.53 -14.32 -13.17
CA SER A 26 36.66 -14.80 -12.08
C SER A 26 35.98 -13.66 -11.30
N LEU A 27 36.31 -12.40 -11.60
CA LEU A 27 35.75 -11.23 -10.95
C LEU A 27 34.25 -11.07 -11.24
N GLU A 28 33.45 -10.98 -10.18
CA GLU A 28 32.02 -10.69 -10.20
C GLU A 28 31.78 -9.22 -9.83
N VAL A 29 31.38 -8.41 -10.82
CA VAL A 29 31.01 -7.00 -10.60
C VAL A 29 29.56 -6.79 -11.04
N VAL A 30 28.67 -6.65 -10.05
CA VAL A 30 27.28 -6.27 -10.27
C VAL A 30 27.09 -4.81 -9.89
N LEU A 31 26.53 -4.02 -10.81
CA LEU A 31 26.30 -2.59 -10.69
C LEU A 31 24.81 -2.30 -10.48
N VAL A 32 24.51 -1.44 -9.50
CA VAL A 32 23.20 -0.82 -9.34
C VAL A 32 23.32 0.59 -9.89
N ASP A 33 22.65 0.89 -11.01
CA ASP A 33 22.70 2.19 -11.68
C ASP A 33 21.28 2.61 -12.07
N LYS A 34 20.65 3.40 -11.21
CA LYS A 34 19.27 3.88 -11.41
C LYS A 34 19.12 4.86 -12.59
N GLY A 35 20.23 5.40 -13.11
CA GLY A 35 20.22 6.32 -14.25
C GLY A 35 20.30 5.62 -15.60
N ALA A 36 20.99 4.46 -15.66
CA ALA A 36 21.28 3.76 -16.92
C ALA A 36 20.67 2.35 -17.06
N ASP A 37 20.22 1.71 -15.98
CA ASP A 37 19.60 0.38 -16.02
C ASP A 37 18.09 0.48 -16.26
N SER A 38 17.68 0.49 -17.53
CA SER A 38 16.27 0.58 -17.92
C SER A 38 15.40 -0.59 -17.43
N VAL A 39 16.00 -1.76 -17.18
CA VAL A 39 15.27 -2.92 -16.64
C VAL A 39 15.08 -2.76 -15.13
N LEU A 40 16.05 -2.20 -14.42
CA LEU A 40 15.86 -1.80 -13.02
C LEU A 40 14.74 -0.76 -12.88
N LEU A 41 14.64 0.21 -13.79
CA LEU A 41 13.56 1.19 -13.80
C LEU A 41 12.17 0.57 -14.07
N ASP A 42 12.08 -0.49 -14.89
CA ASP A 42 10.83 -1.27 -15.05
C ASP A 42 10.47 -2.01 -13.74
N LEU A 43 11.45 -2.66 -13.12
CA LEU A 43 11.27 -3.34 -11.84
C LEU A 43 10.85 -2.38 -10.71
N GLU A 44 11.39 -1.16 -10.67
CA GLU A 44 10.95 -0.11 -9.74
C GLU A 44 9.49 0.30 -10.01
N ARG A 45 9.05 0.43 -11.27
CA ARG A 45 7.65 0.73 -11.63
C ARG A 45 6.66 -0.38 -11.28
N ARG A 46 7.13 -1.62 -11.22
CA ARG A 46 6.35 -2.83 -10.90
C ARG A 46 6.43 -3.25 -9.42
N ALA A 47 7.30 -2.60 -8.64
CA ALA A 47 7.40 -2.84 -7.20
C ALA A 47 6.10 -2.40 -6.50
N LEU A 48 5.66 -3.19 -5.53
CA LEU A 48 4.46 -2.96 -4.72
C LEU A 48 4.86 -2.87 -3.24
N ASP A 49 4.10 -2.10 -2.45
CA ASP A 49 4.32 -1.86 -1.01
C ASP A 49 4.31 -3.13 -0.14
N LEU A 50 3.85 -4.27 -0.67
CA LEU A 50 3.77 -5.54 0.06
C LEU A 50 5.07 -6.35 -0.05
N VAL A 51 5.69 -6.63 1.10
CA VAL A 51 6.91 -7.46 1.26
C VAL A 51 6.88 -8.74 0.42
N ARG A 52 5.74 -9.45 0.43
CA ARG A 52 5.54 -10.70 -0.29
C ARG A 52 5.59 -10.51 -1.80
N SER A 53 4.85 -9.53 -2.34
CA SER A 53 4.86 -9.22 -3.77
C SER A 53 6.22 -8.75 -4.25
N LEU A 54 6.94 -7.97 -3.44
CA LEU A 54 8.30 -7.54 -3.75
C LEU A 54 9.28 -8.71 -3.83
N ALA A 55 9.18 -9.66 -2.90
CA ALA A 55 10.00 -10.87 -2.88
C ALA A 55 9.72 -11.79 -4.08
N VAL A 56 8.45 -11.96 -4.45
CA VAL A 56 8.04 -12.70 -5.65
C VAL A 56 8.60 -12.03 -6.91
N LEU A 57 8.42 -10.72 -7.08
CA LEU A 57 8.96 -9.95 -8.22
C LEU A 57 10.48 -10.12 -8.38
N VAL A 58 11.22 -10.04 -7.28
CA VAL A 58 12.68 -10.26 -7.25
C VAL A 58 13.05 -11.69 -7.62
N SER A 59 12.31 -12.66 -7.08
CA SER A 59 12.54 -14.08 -7.36
C SER A 59 12.30 -14.42 -8.83
N ASP A 60 11.15 -14.04 -9.37
CA ASP A 60 10.74 -14.34 -10.74
C ASP A 60 11.70 -13.69 -11.76
N HIS A 61 12.09 -12.44 -11.50
CA HIS A 61 13.12 -11.78 -12.31
C HIS A 61 14.46 -12.52 -12.28
N MET A 62 14.87 -13.06 -11.12
CA MET A 62 16.16 -13.74 -10.93
C MET A 62 16.10 -15.27 -11.07
N GLY A 63 15.12 -15.81 -11.80
CA GLY A 63 15.06 -17.21 -12.21
C GLY A 63 14.06 -18.09 -11.44
N GLY A 64 13.09 -17.49 -10.74
CA GLY A 64 12.02 -18.17 -10.02
C GLY A 64 12.42 -18.72 -8.65
N ALA A 65 11.50 -19.44 -8.00
CA ALA A 65 11.80 -20.17 -6.77
C ALA A 65 12.74 -21.37 -7.04
N LEU A 66 13.66 -21.63 -6.12
CA LEU A 66 14.74 -22.61 -6.25
C LEU A 66 14.80 -23.49 -5.00
N ARG A 67 14.89 -24.82 -5.16
CA ARG A 67 14.91 -25.77 -4.03
C ARG A 67 16.19 -25.71 -3.19
N SER A 68 17.32 -25.36 -3.81
CA SER A 68 18.64 -25.15 -3.19
C SER A 68 19.51 -24.31 -4.13
N GLU A 69 20.54 -23.63 -3.62
CA GLU A 69 21.53 -22.96 -4.50
C GLU A 69 22.58 -23.93 -5.07
N ASP A 70 22.77 -25.08 -4.43
CA ASP A 70 23.72 -26.10 -4.85
C ASP A 70 23.18 -26.89 -6.06
N GLY A 71 23.89 -26.82 -7.20
CA GLY A 71 23.56 -27.53 -8.45
C GLY A 71 23.69 -26.67 -9.71
N ASP A 72 22.83 -26.95 -10.71
CA ASP A 72 22.82 -26.35 -12.05
C ASP A 72 22.69 -24.81 -12.08
N LEU A 73 22.19 -24.21 -10.99
CA LEU A 73 22.07 -22.75 -10.84
C LEU A 73 23.40 -22.02 -11.12
N TYR A 74 24.54 -22.58 -10.70
CA TYR A 74 25.84 -21.98 -10.97
C TYR A 74 26.21 -22.00 -12.46
N LEU A 75 25.89 -23.08 -13.18
CA LEU A 75 26.14 -23.18 -14.63
C LEU A 75 25.25 -22.20 -15.41
N ARG A 76 23.96 -22.16 -15.08
CA ARG A 76 23.00 -21.20 -15.65
C ARG A 76 23.40 -19.75 -15.39
N TRP A 77 23.78 -19.41 -14.15
CA TRP A 77 24.31 -18.09 -13.80
C TRP A 77 25.60 -17.76 -14.57
N LYS A 78 26.55 -18.71 -14.67
CA LYS A 78 27.83 -18.53 -15.39
C LYS A 78 27.58 -18.25 -16.88
N ALA A 79 26.60 -18.93 -17.49
CA ALA A 79 26.19 -18.67 -18.87
C ALA A 79 25.56 -17.27 -19.06
N VAL A 80 24.62 -16.88 -18.20
CA VAL A 80 24.00 -15.54 -18.21
C VAL A 80 25.04 -14.45 -18.00
N SER A 81 25.90 -14.59 -16.98
CA SER A 81 27.01 -13.68 -16.66
C SER A 81 27.98 -13.54 -17.85
N LYS A 82 28.40 -14.64 -18.48
CA LYS A 82 29.28 -14.61 -19.67
C LYS A 82 28.61 -13.93 -20.87
N LYS A 83 27.29 -14.11 -21.08
CA LYS A 83 26.52 -13.40 -22.12
C LYS A 83 26.44 -11.90 -21.85
N LEU A 84 26.18 -11.49 -20.60
CA LEU A 84 26.08 -10.09 -20.19
C LEU A 84 27.43 -9.36 -20.26
N LYS A 85 28.52 -9.97 -19.76
CA LYS A 85 29.88 -9.44 -19.87
C LYS A 85 30.28 -9.23 -21.34
N LYS A 86 30.01 -10.20 -22.22
CA LYS A 86 30.22 -10.05 -23.68
C LYS A 86 29.43 -8.86 -24.26
N ARG A 87 28.15 -8.71 -23.90
CA ARG A 87 27.30 -7.60 -24.37
C ARG A 87 27.80 -6.23 -23.91
N GLN A 88 28.27 -6.13 -22.66
CA GLN A 88 28.81 -4.90 -22.08
C GLN A 88 30.30 -4.65 -22.42
N LYS A 89 30.96 -5.59 -23.12
CA LYS A 89 32.41 -5.62 -23.42
C LYS A 89 33.34 -5.49 -22.19
N CYS A 90 32.82 -5.61 -20.97
CA CYS A 90 33.55 -5.49 -19.71
C CYS A 90 33.05 -6.46 -18.64
N VAL A 91 33.71 -6.52 -17.49
CA VAL A 91 33.32 -7.38 -16.35
C VAL A 91 32.11 -6.88 -15.55
N VAL A 92 31.63 -5.66 -15.82
CA VAL A 92 30.55 -4.99 -15.08
C VAL A 92 29.18 -5.36 -15.65
N VAL A 93 28.28 -5.85 -14.81
CA VAL A 93 26.93 -6.30 -15.20
C VAL A 93 25.86 -5.52 -14.42
N PRO A 94 24.85 -4.92 -15.08
CA PRO A 94 23.75 -4.23 -14.40
C PRO A 94 22.83 -5.22 -13.65
N ILE A 95 22.35 -4.83 -12.47
CA ILE A 95 21.52 -5.67 -11.58
C ILE A 95 20.19 -6.10 -12.24
N GLY A 96 19.50 -5.21 -12.96
CA GLY A 96 18.28 -5.51 -13.69
C GLY A 96 18.53 -6.33 -14.97
N GLY A 97 19.79 -6.51 -15.36
CA GLY A 97 20.18 -7.43 -16.43
C GLY A 97 20.29 -8.90 -15.99
N LEU A 98 20.28 -9.20 -14.69
CA LEU A 98 20.53 -10.53 -14.14
C LEU A 98 19.27 -11.37 -14.03
N SER A 99 18.88 -12.00 -15.14
CA SER A 99 17.74 -12.92 -15.20
C SER A 99 17.89 -14.22 -14.38
N ILE A 100 19.07 -14.45 -13.80
CA ILE A 100 19.37 -15.55 -12.87
C ILE A 100 20.32 -15.01 -11.80
N GLY A 101 20.00 -15.20 -10.52
CA GLY A 101 20.80 -14.66 -9.42
C GLY A 101 20.68 -15.45 -8.11
N PHE A 102 21.83 -15.65 -7.47
CA PHE A 102 21.95 -16.18 -6.10
C PHE A 102 21.34 -15.25 -5.04
N CYS A 103 21.19 -15.75 -3.81
CA CYS A 103 20.70 -15.05 -2.62
C CYS A 103 21.30 -13.64 -2.44
N ARG A 104 22.61 -13.47 -2.68
CA ARG A 104 23.28 -12.16 -2.63
C ARG A 104 22.75 -11.15 -3.65
N HIS A 105 22.43 -11.59 -4.88
CA HIS A 105 21.89 -10.72 -5.93
C HIS A 105 20.43 -10.40 -5.65
N ARG A 106 19.66 -11.40 -5.21
CA ARG A 106 18.25 -11.23 -4.82
C ARG A 106 18.12 -10.26 -3.64
N ALA A 107 18.96 -10.40 -2.61
CA ALA A 107 19.00 -9.49 -1.47
C ALA A 107 19.41 -8.05 -1.88
N ILE A 108 20.34 -7.89 -2.83
CA ILE A 108 20.68 -6.56 -3.36
C ILE A 108 19.48 -5.96 -4.10
N LEU A 109 18.88 -6.67 -5.07
CA LEU A 109 17.75 -6.15 -5.85
C LEU A 109 16.55 -5.83 -4.94
N PHE A 110 16.16 -6.76 -4.06
CA PHE A 110 15.12 -6.53 -3.06
C PHE A 110 15.42 -5.27 -2.24
N LYS A 111 16.66 -5.06 -1.82
CA LYS A 111 17.02 -3.88 -1.03
C LYS A 111 16.87 -2.57 -1.81
N VAL A 112 17.23 -2.50 -3.09
CA VAL A 112 17.10 -1.25 -3.88
C VAL A 112 15.63 -0.94 -4.20
N LEU A 113 14.83 -1.97 -4.50
CA LEU A 113 13.39 -1.81 -4.73
C LEU A 113 12.65 -1.49 -3.43
N ALA A 114 13.06 -2.08 -2.30
CA ALA A 114 12.53 -1.74 -0.98
C ALA A 114 12.86 -0.30 -0.56
N ASP A 115 14.06 0.22 -0.87
CA ASP A 115 14.36 1.64 -0.66
C ASP A 115 13.56 2.56 -1.60
N PHE A 116 13.16 2.09 -2.80
CA PHE A 116 12.32 2.85 -3.73
C PHE A 116 10.88 3.01 -3.21
N ILE A 117 10.26 1.92 -2.71
CA ILE A 117 8.91 1.95 -2.09
C ILE A 117 8.92 2.44 -0.63
N GLY A 118 10.09 2.74 -0.06
CA GLY A 118 10.23 3.19 1.34
C GLY A 118 10.13 2.10 2.42
N LEU A 119 10.11 0.81 2.05
CA LEU A 119 10.04 -0.34 2.96
C LEU A 119 11.30 -0.45 3.85
N PRO A 120 11.19 -0.31 5.19
CA PRO A 120 12.33 -0.41 6.08
C PRO A 120 12.94 -1.83 6.11
N CYS A 121 14.16 -1.96 5.60
CA CYS A 121 14.88 -3.23 5.60
C CYS A 121 16.41 -3.04 5.56
N ARG A 122 17.15 -4.11 5.91
CA ARG A 122 18.61 -4.21 5.76
C ARG A 122 19.01 -5.53 5.10
N ILE A 123 20.21 -5.57 4.53
CA ILE A 123 20.86 -6.83 4.13
C ILE A 123 21.66 -7.34 5.34
N ALA A 124 21.57 -8.64 5.63
CA ALA A 124 22.40 -9.32 6.62
C ALA A 124 23.21 -10.43 5.94
N GLN A 125 24.37 -10.75 6.51
CA GLN A 125 25.15 -11.93 6.13
C GLN A 125 24.51 -13.17 6.75
N GLY A 126 24.28 -14.19 5.93
CA GLY A 126 23.51 -15.39 6.29
C GLY A 126 22.47 -15.73 5.22
N CYS A 127 22.16 -17.01 5.06
CA CYS A 127 21.10 -17.56 4.20
C CYS A 127 20.90 -19.02 4.57
N LYS A 128 19.66 -19.45 4.76
CA LYS A 128 19.29 -20.82 5.14
C LYS A 128 19.62 -21.87 4.06
N TYR A 129 19.71 -21.45 2.80
CA TYR A 129 19.76 -22.34 1.63
C TYR A 129 21.10 -22.30 0.87
N CYS A 130 22.12 -21.69 1.47
CA CYS A 130 23.42 -21.45 0.84
C CYS A 130 24.54 -21.57 1.86
N SER A 131 25.58 -22.34 1.54
CA SER A 131 26.78 -22.50 2.38
C SER A 131 27.86 -21.43 2.12
N ALA A 132 27.73 -20.65 1.04
CA ALA A 132 28.77 -19.72 0.56
C ALA A 132 29.18 -18.66 1.61
N PRO A 133 30.43 -18.18 1.60
CA PRO A 133 30.92 -17.20 2.58
C PRO A 133 30.27 -15.82 2.44
N HIS A 134 29.83 -15.48 1.23
CA HIS A 134 29.19 -14.21 0.85
C HIS A 134 27.66 -14.33 0.74
N ARG A 135 27.06 -15.34 1.38
CA ARG A 135 25.60 -15.52 1.43
C ARG A 135 24.93 -14.36 2.17
N SER A 136 23.80 -13.88 1.64
CA SER A 136 23.09 -12.73 2.19
C SER A 136 21.59 -12.91 2.12
N SER A 137 20.88 -12.35 3.10
CA SER A 137 19.42 -12.32 3.20
C SER A 137 18.92 -10.90 3.49
N CYS A 138 17.66 -10.62 3.16
CA CYS A 138 17.01 -9.35 3.52
C CYS A 138 16.19 -9.50 4.78
N LEU A 139 16.37 -8.56 5.71
CA LEU A 139 15.60 -8.46 6.94
C LEU A 139 14.74 -7.20 6.87
N VAL A 140 13.42 -7.36 6.90
CA VAL A 140 12.46 -6.25 7.04
C VAL A 140 12.33 -5.86 8.51
N LYS A 141 12.26 -4.56 8.77
CA LYS A 141 12.07 -3.98 10.10
C LYS A 141 10.59 -3.67 10.29
N VAL A 142 9.97 -4.35 11.25
CA VAL A 142 8.58 -4.09 11.66
C VAL A 142 8.63 -3.41 13.02
N ASP A 143 8.14 -2.17 13.07
CA ASP A 143 8.04 -1.40 14.29
C ASP A 143 6.73 -1.74 14.99
N SER A 144 6.80 -2.34 16.19
CA SER A 144 5.62 -2.73 16.95
C SER A 144 5.16 -1.63 17.89
N GLU A 145 3.85 -1.53 18.12
CA GLU A 145 3.18 -0.52 18.96
C GLU A 145 3.71 -0.42 20.41
N ARG A 146 4.61 -1.33 20.82
CA ARG A 146 5.25 -1.40 22.14
C ARG A 146 6.72 -0.91 22.16
N ARG A 147 7.17 -0.10 21.18
CA ARG A 147 8.53 0.46 21.06
C ARG A 147 9.67 -0.55 20.82
N TYR A 148 9.36 -1.76 20.36
CA TYR A 148 10.38 -2.73 19.96
C TYR A 148 10.36 -2.94 18.45
N VAL A 149 11.43 -2.53 17.77
CA VAL A 149 11.68 -2.85 16.37
C VAL A 149 12.08 -4.31 16.28
N ARG A 150 11.28 -5.13 15.60
CA ARG A 150 11.60 -6.54 15.33
C ARG A 150 12.01 -6.69 13.88
N GLU A 151 13.04 -7.48 13.65
CA GLU A 151 13.48 -7.83 12.30
C GLU A 151 12.98 -9.23 11.94
N TYR A 152 12.54 -9.39 10.68
CA TYR A 152 12.16 -10.67 10.12
C TYR A 152 12.86 -10.92 8.79
N VAL A 153 13.30 -12.15 8.56
CA VAL A 153 13.93 -12.58 7.32
C VAL A 153 12.86 -12.76 6.26
N VAL A 154 13.07 -12.18 5.08
CA VAL A 154 12.26 -12.43 3.89
C VAL A 154 12.95 -13.52 3.09
N ASP A 155 12.25 -14.63 2.86
CA ASP A 155 12.71 -15.66 1.93
C ASP A 155 12.62 -15.12 0.50
N LEU A 156 13.72 -15.24 -0.24
CA LEU A 156 13.85 -14.81 -1.64
C LEU A 156 14.26 -15.98 -2.55
N VAL A 157 14.36 -17.20 -2.01
CA VAL A 157 15.00 -18.35 -2.66
C VAL A 157 14.02 -19.52 -2.81
N VAL A 158 13.54 -20.11 -1.71
CA VAL A 158 12.70 -21.32 -1.76
C VAL A 158 11.22 -20.96 -1.74
N GLU A 159 10.81 -20.10 -0.81
CA GLU A 159 9.42 -19.63 -0.68
C GLU A 159 9.35 -18.10 -0.78
N PRO A 160 9.48 -17.51 -1.98
CA PRO A 160 9.52 -16.05 -2.16
C PRO A 160 8.40 -15.30 -1.44
N GLY A 161 8.79 -14.48 -0.47
CA GLY A 161 7.88 -13.65 0.33
C GLY A 161 7.30 -14.34 1.57
N SER A 162 7.73 -15.56 1.88
CA SER A 162 7.62 -16.15 3.22
C SER A 162 8.48 -15.34 4.20
N ILE A 163 8.01 -15.19 5.45
CA ILE A 163 8.63 -14.33 6.46
C ILE A 163 8.86 -15.13 7.74
N SER A 164 10.09 -15.13 8.25
CA SER A 164 10.50 -15.90 9.43
C SER A 164 11.35 -15.08 10.41
N CYS A 165 11.45 -15.54 11.67
CA CYS A 165 12.39 -14.94 12.61
C CYS A 165 13.84 -15.27 12.20
N PRO A 166 14.81 -14.33 12.37
CA PRO A 166 16.22 -14.63 12.14
C PRO A 166 16.69 -15.79 13.00
N ASP A 167 17.31 -16.79 12.37
CA ASP A 167 17.94 -17.91 13.03
C ASP A 167 19.42 -17.60 13.35
N SER A 168 20.10 -18.55 14.00
CA SER A 168 21.52 -18.43 14.35
C SER A 168 22.48 -18.46 13.15
N SER A 169 21.99 -18.65 11.92
CA SER A 169 22.81 -18.61 10.69
C SER A 169 22.98 -17.18 10.13
N ILE A 170 22.25 -16.22 10.68
CA ILE A 170 22.18 -14.81 10.24
C ILE A 170 22.76 -13.90 11.33
N ASN A 171 23.77 -13.11 10.98
CA ASN A 171 24.46 -12.25 11.95
C ASN A 171 23.56 -11.11 12.48
N GLY A 172 23.31 -11.15 13.80
CA GLY A 172 22.30 -10.33 14.50
C GLY A 172 22.83 -9.34 15.54
N GLN A 173 24.04 -8.77 15.37
CA GLN A 173 24.49 -7.67 16.24
C GLN A 173 23.74 -6.36 15.93
N LEU A 174 23.53 -5.55 16.98
CA LEU A 174 22.55 -4.47 17.06
C LEU A 174 22.57 -3.47 15.90
N LEU A 175 21.36 -3.13 15.44
CA LEU A 175 20.91 -1.86 14.84
C LEU A 175 22.02 -0.89 14.38
N SER A 176 22.77 -1.27 13.34
CA SER A 176 23.64 -0.32 12.65
C SER A 176 22.78 0.70 11.90
N THR A 177 22.84 1.96 12.31
CA THR A 177 22.05 3.10 11.78
C THR A 177 22.59 3.67 10.48
N VAL A 178 23.37 2.91 9.72
CA VAL A 178 24.00 3.37 8.47
C VAL A 178 22.91 3.61 7.40
N PRO A 179 22.83 4.84 6.82
CA PRO A 179 21.93 5.10 5.70
C PRO A 179 22.20 4.15 4.54
N SER A 180 21.15 3.65 3.90
CA SER A 180 21.33 2.76 2.74
C SER A 180 22.02 3.52 1.60
N PRO A 181 23.09 2.98 0.99
CA PRO A 181 23.76 3.62 -0.15
C PRO A 181 22.89 3.65 -1.42
N PHE A 182 21.72 2.98 -1.42
CA PHE A 182 20.75 3.02 -2.52
C PHE A 182 19.66 4.10 -2.33
N LYS A 183 19.63 4.77 -1.18
CA LYS A 183 18.79 5.97 -0.99
C LYS A 183 19.46 7.15 -1.68
N THR A 184 18.80 7.69 -2.69
CA THR A 184 19.17 8.97 -3.29
C THR A 184 19.06 10.08 -2.24
N SER A 185 20.06 10.95 -2.16
CA SER A 185 20.18 12.00 -1.15
C SER A 185 19.24 13.18 -1.44
N SER A 186 17.95 12.95 -1.28
CA SER A 186 16.88 13.96 -1.29
C SER A 186 16.15 14.05 0.06
N ALA A 187 16.60 13.30 1.06
CA ALA A 187 15.95 13.15 2.36
C ALA A 187 16.90 13.50 3.52
N VAL A 188 16.90 14.78 3.90
CA VAL A 188 17.28 15.23 5.25
C VAL A 188 16.00 15.59 5.98
N GLY A 189 15.73 14.93 7.10
CA GLY A 189 14.46 15.07 7.85
C GLY A 189 14.29 13.95 8.85
N SER A 190 14.96 14.06 10.00
CA SER A 190 14.84 13.11 11.11
C SER A 190 13.48 13.21 11.79
N GLY A 191 12.90 12.08 12.22
CA GLY A 191 11.87 12.08 13.26
C GLY A 191 10.77 11.03 13.10
N ASN A 192 10.84 9.98 13.92
CA ASN A 192 9.71 9.18 14.41
C ASN A 192 8.82 8.47 13.36
N TYR A 193 9.18 7.21 13.08
CA TYR A 193 8.24 6.24 12.52
C TYR A 193 7.18 5.90 13.58
N THR A 194 5.92 5.82 13.16
CA THR A 194 4.85 5.13 13.87
C THR A 194 4.17 4.25 12.84
N THR A 195 4.20 2.93 13.05
CA THR A 195 3.68 1.94 12.10
C THR A 195 2.57 1.14 12.80
N PRO A 196 1.38 0.96 12.20
CA PRO A 196 0.32 0.18 12.84
C PRO A 196 0.65 -1.32 12.80
N VAL A 197 0.62 -2.01 13.95
CA VAL A 197 0.86 -3.46 14.02
C VAL A 197 -0.36 -4.15 14.62
N ALA A 198 -1.36 -4.32 13.76
CA ALA A 198 -2.61 -5.01 14.07
C ALA A 198 -3.08 -5.92 12.91
N ALA A 199 -2.16 -6.74 12.37
CA ALA A 199 -2.47 -7.76 11.35
C ALA A 199 -1.45 -8.92 11.27
N TRP A 200 -0.66 -9.15 12.33
CA TRP A 200 0.55 -10.00 12.26
C TRP A 200 0.68 -10.92 13.49
N ASN A 201 -0.27 -11.86 13.67
CA ASN A 201 -0.11 -13.10 14.46
C ASN A 201 -1.38 -13.99 14.40
N GLN A 202 -1.61 -14.70 13.31
CA GLN A 202 -2.47 -15.90 13.29
C GLN A 202 -1.93 -16.95 12.32
N SER A 203 -0.81 -17.61 12.69
CA SER A 203 -0.38 -18.95 12.17
C SER A 203 0.83 -19.53 12.92
N THR A 204 0.88 -19.41 14.26
CA THR A 204 1.91 -20.06 15.10
C THR A 204 1.40 -20.51 16.48
N ALA A 205 0.12 -20.91 16.57
CA ALA A 205 -0.44 -21.56 17.75
C ALA A 205 -1.63 -22.44 17.36
N GLY A 206 -1.38 -23.69 16.94
CA GLY A 206 -2.44 -24.49 16.29
C GLY A 206 -2.22 -25.99 16.16
N GLU A 207 -1.30 -26.62 16.89
CA GLU A 207 -1.32 -28.09 16.99
C GLU A 207 -0.66 -28.64 18.27
N ARG A 208 -1.44 -28.62 19.37
CA ARG A 208 -1.51 -29.67 20.41
C ARG A 208 -2.39 -29.21 21.57
N ARG A 209 -3.65 -29.63 21.56
CA ARG A 209 -4.31 -30.38 22.65
C ARG A 209 -5.78 -30.65 22.29
N ASN A 210 -6.11 -31.92 22.15
CA ASN A 210 -7.49 -32.39 22.22
C ASN A 210 -7.95 -32.44 23.67
N MET A 211 -9.21 -32.01 23.88
CA MET A 211 -10.15 -32.39 24.96
C MET A 211 -9.78 -31.97 26.41
N VAL A 212 -10.58 -31.14 27.12
CA VAL A 212 -11.98 -31.32 27.61
C VAL A 212 -12.02 -32.41 28.70
N SER A 213 -12.43 -32.21 29.97
CA SER A 213 -13.04 -31.06 30.71
C SER A 213 -12.45 -30.99 32.16
N SER A 214 -12.92 -30.29 33.21
CA SER A 214 -14.19 -29.57 33.51
C SER A 214 -14.02 -28.39 34.51
N ASN A 215 -15.16 -27.80 34.91
CA ASN A 215 -15.38 -26.82 35.99
C ASN A 215 -15.78 -27.52 37.33
N PRO A 216 -15.98 -26.82 38.48
CA PRO A 216 -15.24 -25.67 39.07
C PRO A 216 -15.07 -25.79 40.64
N GLN A 217 -14.60 -24.70 41.29
CA GLN A 217 -14.77 -24.28 42.72
C GLN A 217 -13.56 -24.24 43.70
N CYS A 218 -13.31 -23.01 44.16
CA CYS A 218 -13.02 -22.53 45.54
C CYS A 218 -12.22 -23.34 46.59
N SER A 219 -11.03 -22.79 46.91
CA SER A 219 -10.60 -22.32 48.26
C SER A 219 -10.30 -23.27 49.45
N VAL A 220 -9.42 -22.77 50.33
CA VAL A 220 -9.14 -23.17 51.74
C VAL A 220 -8.00 -24.19 52.02
N ALA A 221 -6.85 -23.62 52.39
CA ALA A 221 -5.95 -23.92 53.52
C ALA A 221 -5.66 -25.35 54.10
N ARG A 222 -4.37 -25.48 54.48
CA ARG A 222 -3.77 -26.21 55.65
C ARG A 222 -3.44 -27.72 55.59
N CYS A 223 -2.12 -27.96 55.55
CA CYS A 223 -1.31 -28.72 56.53
C CYS A 223 -1.72 -30.14 56.99
N ARG A 224 -0.96 -31.16 56.54
CA ARG A 224 0.03 -31.99 57.30
C ARG A 224 0.46 -33.17 56.42
N VAL A 225 1.76 -33.42 56.20
CA VAL A 225 2.67 -34.21 57.06
C VAL A 225 2.10 -35.60 57.42
N VAL A 226 2.58 -36.63 56.70
CA VAL A 226 3.17 -37.84 57.30
C VAL A 226 4.42 -38.20 56.47
N GLU A 227 5.46 -38.68 57.14
CA GLU A 227 6.79 -38.97 56.59
C GLU A 227 6.93 -40.43 56.10
N ASN A 228 8.17 -40.79 55.75
CA ASN A 228 8.72 -42.13 55.58
C ASN A 228 8.42 -42.86 54.26
N SER A 229 9.40 -43.51 53.61
CA SER A 229 10.83 -43.64 53.98
C SER A 229 11.69 -44.09 52.79
N SER A 230 12.93 -43.60 52.77
CA SER A 230 14.16 -44.22 52.23
C SER A 230 14.07 -45.38 51.22
N ALA A 231 14.70 -45.19 50.05
CA ALA A 231 15.96 -45.91 49.73
C ALA A 231 16.70 -45.24 48.55
N GLN A 232 18.03 -45.23 48.61
CA GLN A 232 18.92 -44.81 47.52
C GLN A 232 19.26 -46.00 46.60
N VAL A 233 19.79 -45.72 45.40
CA VAL A 233 21.13 -46.18 44.90
C VAL A 233 21.17 -46.42 43.36
N ALA A 234 22.19 -45.81 42.73
CA ALA A 234 22.91 -46.15 41.49
C ALA A 234 22.22 -46.28 40.10
N ARG A 235 22.68 -45.41 39.16
CA ARG A 235 23.54 -45.72 37.97
C ARG A 235 23.35 -47.12 37.33
N SER A 236 23.19 -47.32 36.01
CA SER A 236 23.84 -46.63 34.86
C SER A 236 23.52 -47.32 33.51
N LYS A 237 23.93 -46.64 32.41
CA LYS A 237 24.30 -47.17 31.07
C LYS A 237 23.22 -47.57 30.03
N GLU A 238 23.23 -46.78 28.95
CA GLU A 238 23.60 -47.16 27.56
C GLU A 238 22.92 -48.33 26.81
N ASP A 239 22.57 -47.99 25.56
CA ASP A 239 22.62 -48.78 24.32
C ASP A 239 21.43 -49.64 23.80
N LEU A 240 21.00 -49.18 22.61
CA LEU A 240 20.75 -49.95 21.37
C LEU A 240 19.59 -50.97 21.28
N VAL A 241 18.58 -50.62 20.46
CA VAL A 241 18.20 -51.29 19.17
C VAL A 241 18.01 -52.83 19.21
N PRO A 242 16.86 -53.44 18.78
CA PRO A 242 16.29 -53.22 17.42
C PRO A 242 14.76 -53.41 17.15
N LYS A 243 14.38 -52.95 15.96
CA LYS A 243 13.46 -53.53 14.93
C LYS A 243 12.21 -54.38 15.31
N CYS A 244 11.09 -53.92 14.72
CA CYS A 244 10.19 -54.64 13.80
C CYS A 244 9.27 -55.76 14.32
N GLY A 245 7.99 -55.65 13.94
CA GLY A 245 6.98 -56.71 14.04
C GLY A 245 5.67 -56.29 13.39
N GLN A 246 5.49 -56.60 12.10
CA GLN A 246 4.15 -56.64 11.49
C GLN A 246 3.43 -57.91 11.96
N ILE A 247 2.09 -57.88 12.02
CA ILE A 247 1.10 -58.99 11.92
C ILE A 247 -0.21 -58.50 12.57
N THR A 248 -1.44 -58.78 12.14
CA THR A 248 -2.12 -58.89 10.83
C THR A 248 -3.65 -58.89 11.10
N GLN A 249 -4.46 -58.93 10.03
CA GLN A 249 -5.84 -59.46 9.96
C GLN A 249 -7.06 -58.60 10.37
N ASN A 250 -7.94 -58.48 9.36
CA ASN A 250 -9.38 -58.75 9.35
C ASN A 250 -10.32 -57.97 10.30
N GLY A 251 -11.45 -57.41 9.82
CA GLY A 251 -11.90 -57.30 8.44
C GLY A 251 -13.40 -57.01 8.29
N ASN A 252 -13.83 -57.07 7.02
CA ASN A 252 -15.19 -57.07 6.50
C ASN A 252 -15.84 -55.72 6.09
N CYS A 253 -16.78 -55.82 5.16
CA CYS A 253 -17.03 -54.86 4.09
C CYS A 253 -18.51 -54.46 3.93
N ASN A 254 -18.72 -53.39 3.16
CA ASN A 254 -19.94 -52.93 2.43
C ASN A 254 -19.74 -51.42 2.13
N GLY A 255 -19.88 -50.83 0.94
CA GLY A 255 -20.04 -51.32 -0.44
C GLY A 255 -20.25 -50.10 -1.39
N VAL A 256 -19.81 -50.20 -2.66
CA VAL A 256 -20.43 -49.65 -3.92
C VAL A 256 -21.01 -48.21 -3.91
N SER A 257 -20.72 -47.26 -4.82
CA SER A 257 -19.85 -47.19 -6.01
C SER A 257 -19.61 -45.73 -6.44
N VAL A 258 -18.49 -45.47 -7.12
CA VAL A 258 -18.19 -44.20 -7.82
C VAL A 258 -18.88 -44.16 -9.20
N LEU A 259 -19.41 -43.00 -9.61
CA LEU A 259 -19.84 -42.74 -10.99
C LEU A 259 -18.86 -41.78 -11.68
N GLN A 260 -18.27 -42.27 -12.77
CA GLN A 260 -17.43 -41.53 -13.71
C GLN A 260 -18.13 -41.57 -15.07
N VAL A 261 -18.19 -40.45 -15.79
CA VAL A 261 -18.63 -40.44 -17.20
C VAL A 261 -17.57 -39.77 -18.06
N SER A 262 -17.15 -40.49 -19.10
CA SER A 262 -16.28 -39.99 -20.16
C SER A 262 -16.68 -40.68 -21.46
N MET A 263 -16.82 -39.92 -22.55
CA MET A 263 -16.85 -40.41 -23.93
C MET A 263 -15.80 -39.58 -24.70
N GLN A 264 -14.67 -40.13 -25.13
CA GLN A 264 -14.48 -41.07 -26.26
C GLN A 264 -14.82 -40.46 -27.64
N LEU A 265 -13.80 -40.37 -28.49
CA LEU A 265 -13.80 -40.97 -29.83
C LEU A 265 -12.36 -41.20 -30.32
N LYS A 266 -12.20 -42.07 -31.33
CA LYS A 266 -10.93 -42.70 -31.75
C LYS A 266 -10.33 -42.08 -33.03
N ALA A 267 -9.07 -42.41 -33.28
CA ALA A 267 -8.33 -42.09 -34.50
C ALA A 267 -8.74 -42.94 -35.73
N MET A 268 -8.42 -42.42 -36.92
CA MET A 268 -8.24 -43.17 -38.18
C MET A 268 -7.25 -42.41 -39.09
N ASP A 269 -6.33 -43.14 -39.73
CA ASP A 269 -5.38 -42.66 -40.75
C ASP A 269 -6.03 -42.52 -42.14
N ILE A 270 -5.41 -41.71 -43.03
CA ILE A 270 -5.15 -42.00 -44.46
C ILE A 270 -4.25 -40.90 -45.09
N GLY A 271 -3.15 -41.31 -45.73
CA GLY A 271 -2.79 -40.91 -47.10
C GLY A 271 -2.23 -39.50 -47.45
N ALA A 272 -0.90 -39.41 -47.50
CA ALA A 272 -0.09 -38.98 -48.65
C ALA A 272 -0.08 -37.52 -49.24
N GLU A 273 1.16 -36.99 -49.30
CA GLU A 273 1.80 -36.11 -50.31
C GLU A 273 1.59 -34.58 -50.43
N ASN A 274 2.74 -33.88 -50.27
CA ASN A 274 3.31 -32.76 -51.05
C ASN A 274 2.51 -31.47 -51.37
N GLY A 275 3.00 -30.32 -50.87
CA GLY A 275 2.66 -28.99 -51.42
C GLY A 275 3.18 -27.77 -50.65
N ASN A 276 3.98 -26.93 -51.30
CA ASN A 276 4.66 -25.71 -50.80
C ASN A 276 3.86 -24.68 -49.96
N LYS A 277 4.58 -24.05 -49.02
CA LYS A 277 4.64 -22.60 -48.65
C LYS A 277 3.36 -21.72 -48.82
N GLU A 278 2.95 -21.04 -47.75
CA GLU A 278 3.19 -19.59 -47.55
C GLU A 278 2.79 -19.09 -46.14
N ASN A 279 3.23 -17.86 -45.78
CA ASN A 279 2.99 -17.21 -44.48
C ASN A 279 1.68 -16.41 -44.45
N VAL A 280 1.02 -16.33 -43.29
CA VAL A 280 0.48 -15.10 -42.62
C VAL A 280 -0.21 -15.51 -41.30
N PRO A 281 -0.10 -14.74 -40.20
CA PRO A 281 -0.51 -15.22 -38.86
C PRO A 281 -2.01 -15.07 -38.57
N GLY A 282 -2.61 -16.10 -37.98
CA GLY A 282 -3.97 -16.08 -37.42
C GLY A 282 -4.03 -15.47 -36.02
N ALA A 283 -5.18 -14.87 -35.68
CA ALA A 283 -5.37 -14.18 -34.40
C ALA A 283 -5.57 -15.15 -33.22
N ASP A 284 -4.81 -14.96 -32.14
CA ASP A 284 -5.06 -15.64 -30.86
C ASP A 284 -6.19 -14.94 -30.09
N LEU A 285 -7.23 -15.69 -29.75
CA LEU A 285 -8.30 -15.26 -28.86
C LEU A 285 -7.78 -15.23 -27.41
N PRO A 286 -8.00 -14.16 -26.62
CA PRO A 286 -7.49 -14.11 -25.24
C PRO A 286 -8.18 -15.16 -24.35
N LYS A 287 -7.39 -16.04 -23.74
CA LYS A 287 -7.88 -17.00 -22.74
C LYS A 287 -8.31 -16.28 -21.46
N PRO A 288 -9.41 -16.68 -20.80
CA PRO A 288 -9.78 -16.11 -19.50
C PRO A 288 -8.70 -16.42 -18.46
N MET A 289 -8.15 -15.38 -17.82
CA MET A 289 -7.15 -15.55 -16.78
C MET A 289 -7.84 -15.87 -15.44
N SER A 290 -8.07 -17.16 -15.20
CA SER A 290 -8.61 -17.66 -13.92
C SER A 290 -7.59 -17.50 -12.80
N ILE A 291 -7.73 -16.44 -12.00
CA ILE A 291 -6.97 -16.23 -10.77
C ILE A 291 -7.69 -16.97 -9.64
N GLU A 292 -7.18 -18.14 -9.25
CA GLU A 292 -7.61 -18.79 -8.00
C GLU A 292 -7.00 -18.07 -6.78
N PRO A 293 -7.73 -17.94 -5.64
CA PRO A 293 -7.33 -17.04 -4.57
C PRO A 293 -6.34 -17.69 -3.59
N PRO A 294 -5.22 -17.03 -3.25
CA PRO A 294 -4.43 -17.41 -2.07
C PRO A 294 -5.24 -17.17 -0.79
N PHE A 295 -5.07 -18.04 0.21
CA PHE A 295 -5.78 -18.03 1.51
C PHE A 295 -5.43 -16.86 2.47
N ALA A 296 -5.28 -15.66 1.93
CA ALA A 296 -5.34 -14.41 2.68
C ALA A 296 -6.26 -13.48 1.90
N VAL A 297 -7.57 -13.62 2.14
CA VAL A 297 -8.57 -12.66 1.65
C VAL A 297 -8.11 -11.28 2.12
N ASP A 298 -7.95 -10.35 1.19
CA ASP A 298 -7.81 -8.95 1.54
C ASP A 298 -9.07 -8.62 2.35
N TRP A 299 -8.94 -8.29 3.63
CA TRP A 299 -10.05 -8.25 4.61
C TRP A 299 -11.09 -7.14 4.34
N LEU A 300 -10.95 -6.50 3.18
CA LEU A 300 -11.73 -5.41 2.60
C LEU A 300 -12.22 -5.75 1.19
N GLU A 301 -11.92 -6.93 0.63
CA GLU A 301 -12.56 -7.42 -0.58
C GLU A 301 -13.97 -7.88 -0.22
N ILE A 302 -14.96 -7.30 -0.88
CA ILE A 302 -16.38 -7.60 -0.71
C ILE A 302 -16.85 -8.33 -1.97
N SER A 303 -17.56 -9.46 -1.83
CA SER A 303 -18.21 -10.06 -3.00
C SER A 303 -19.40 -9.21 -3.42
N TRP A 304 -19.58 -8.99 -4.73
CA TRP A 304 -20.68 -8.16 -5.25
C TRP A 304 -22.06 -8.67 -4.79
N GLU A 305 -22.18 -9.99 -4.65
CA GLU A 305 -23.39 -10.70 -4.22
C GLU A 305 -23.77 -10.42 -2.76
N GLU A 306 -22.88 -9.84 -1.95
CA GLU A 306 -23.16 -9.41 -0.57
C GLU A 306 -23.77 -7.99 -0.50
N LEU A 307 -23.80 -7.25 -1.62
CA LEU A 307 -24.26 -5.86 -1.67
C LEU A 307 -25.69 -5.78 -2.19
N GLU A 308 -26.66 -5.60 -1.29
CA GLU A 308 -28.06 -5.35 -1.67
C GLU A 308 -28.24 -3.88 -2.07
N LEU A 309 -28.07 -3.56 -3.35
CA LEU A 309 -28.23 -2.20 -3.86
C LEU A 309 -29.66 -1.66 -3.66
N LYS A 310 -29.73 -0.40 -3.21
CA LYS A 310 -30.96 0.37 -2.96
C LYS A 310 -30.99 1.57 -3.91
N GLU A 311 -31.43 2.74 -3.45
CA GLU A 311 -31.55 3.94 -4.27
C GLU A 311 -30.21 4.49 -4.80
N ARG A 312 -30.24 5.09 -6.00
CA ARG A 312 -29.13 5.88 -6.54
C ARG A 312 -29.01 7.19 -5.77
N VAL A 313 -27.85 7.46 -5.20
CA VAL A 313 -27.58 8.64 -4.36
C VAL A 313 -26.96 9.79 -5.15
N GLY A 314 -26.16 9.48 -6.17
CA GLY A 314 -25.53 10.46 -7.05
C GLY A 314 -24.78 9.81 -8.22
N ALA A 315 -24.23 10.63 -9.12
CA ALA A 315 -23.33 10.19 -10.18
C ALA A 315 -22.44 11.34 -10.65
N GLY A 316 -21.28 11.00 -11.21
CA GLY A 316 -20.32 11.93 -11.78
C GLY A 316 -19.34 11.23 -12.71
N SER A 317 -18.25 11.91 -13.06
CA SER A 317 -17.20 11.40 -13.96
C SER A 317 -16.50 10.13 -13.47
N PHE A 318 -16.50 9.88 -12.15
CA PHE A 318 -15.79 8.77 -11.51
C PHE A 318 -16.68 7.54 -11.22
N GLY A 319 -17.97 7.58 -11.56
CA GLY A 319 -18.90 6.50 -11.26
C GLY A 319 -20.32 6.93 -10.90
N THR A 320 -21.15 5.94 -10.61
CA THR A 320 -22.47 6.13 -9.98
C THR A 320 -22.42 5.62 -8.54
N VAL A 321 -22.96 6.41 -7.60
CA VAL A 321 -23.03 6.06 -6.19
C VAL A 321 -24.43 5.59 -5.84
N TYR A 322 -24.53 4.38 -5.31
CA TYR A 322 -25.74 3.79 -4.76
C TYR A 322 -25.65 3.74 -3.24
N ARG A 323 -26.81 3.74 -2.57
CA ARG A 323 -26.93 3.21 -1.22
C ARG A 323 -27.09 1.69 -1.32
N ALA A 324 -26.61 0.94 -0.34
CA ALA A 324 -26.81 -0.50 -0.28
C ALA A 324 -26.97 -1.00 1.16
N ASP A 325 -27.42 -2.25 1.31
CA ASP A 325 -27.16 -3.05 2.51
C ASP A 325 -25.90 -3.88 2.34
N TRP A 326 -25.15 -4.06 3.43
CA TRP A 326 -24.08 -5.05 3.53
C TRP A 326 -24.11 -5.66 4.93
N HIS A 327 -24.64 -6.89 5.03
CA HIS A 327 -24.84 -7.62 6.29
C HIS A 327 -25.51 -6.80 7.41
N GLY A 328 -26.56 -6.03 7.09
CA GLY A 328 -27.27 -5.14 8.01
C GLY A 328 -26.66 -3.76 8.18
N SER A 329 -25.55 -3.45 7.50
CA SER A 329 -24.91 -2.13 7.52
C SER A 329 -25.37 -1.26 6.35
N ASP A 330 -25.72 -0.01 6.64
CA ASP A 330 -26.13 1.00 5.65
C ASP A 330 -24.88 1.62 5.00
N VAL A 331 -24.60 1.25 3.74
CA VAL A 331 -23.34 1.60 3.04
C VAL A 331 -23.59 2.41 1.76
N ALA A 332 -22.55 3.11 1.30
CA ALA A 332 -22.50 3.76 0.00
C ALA A 332 -21.54 2.99 -0.92
N VAL A 333 -21.99 2.66 -2.13
CA VAL A 333 -21.24 1.89 -3.14
C VAL A 333 -21.01 2.77 -4.36
N LYS A 334 -19.78 3.23 -4.57
CA LYS A 334 -19.31 3.98 -5.75
C LYS A 334 -18.89 2.98 -6.82
N VAL A 335 -19.79 2.67 -7.75
CA VAL A 335 -19.57 1.77 -8.89
C VAL A 335 -18.94 2.55 -10.04
N LEU A 336 -17.82 2.08 -10.57
CA LEU A 336 -17.12 2.76 -11.67
C LEU A 336 -17.92 2.61 -12.98
N THR A 337 -18.04 3.71 -13.73
CA THR A 337 -18.86 3.83 -14.94
C THR A 337 -18.21 3.26 -16.20
N ASP A 338 -16.89 3.22 -16.24
CA ASP A 338 -16.13 2.62 -17.35
C ASP A 338 -15.51 1.31 -16.85
N GLN A 339 -15.95 0.20 -17.46
CA GLN A 339 -15.59 -1.16 -17.09
C GLN A 339 -14.76 -1.84 -18.19
N ASP A 340 -14.49 -1.14 -19.30
CA ASP A 340 -13.45 -1.47 -20.29
C ASP A 340 -12.10 -0.91 -19.81
N VAL A 341 -11.69 -1.37 -18.61
CA VAL A 341 -10.70 -0.70 -17.79
C VAL A 341 -9.29 -0.77 -18.39
N GLY A 342 -8.89 0.27 -19.12
CA GLY A 342 -7.48 0.49 -19.46
C GLY A 342 -6.60 0.59 -18.21
N GLU A 343 -5.36 0.08 -18.28
CA GLU A 343 -4.45 -0.05 -17.11
C GLU A 343 -4.33 1.22 -16.25
N ALA A 344 -4.42 2.40 -16.88
CA ALA A 344 -4.38 3.68 -16.20
C ALA A 344 -5.54 3.87 -15.21
N GLN A 345 -6.79 3.58 -15.63
CA GLN A 345 -7.98 3.76 -14.82
C GLN A 345 -8.01 2.76 -13.65
N LEU A 346 -7.60 1.51 -13.88
CA LEU A 346 -7.44 0.51 -12.82
C LEU A 346 -6.39 0.95 -11.79
N LYS A 347 -5.28 1.54 -12.26
CA LYS A 347 -4.21 2.06 -11.40
C LYS A 347 -4.66 3.28 -10.58
N GLU A 348 -5.60 4.07 -11.07
CA GLU A 348 -6.21 5.17 -10.30
C GLU A 348 -7.17 4.64 -9.23
N PHE A 349 -8.03 3.69 -9.58
CA PHE A 349 -8.93 2.98 -8.65
C PHE A 349 -8.18 2.31 -7.50
N LEU A 350 -7.16 1.50 -7.81
CA LEU A 350 -6.33 0.84 -6.81
C LEU A 350 -5.54 1.84 -5.95
N ARG A 351 -5.21 3.02 -6.48
CA ARG A 351 -4.58 4.11 -5.71
C ARG A 351 -5.55 4.77 -4.74
N GLU A 352 -6.80 5.02 -5.16
CA GLU A 352 -7.86 5.54 -4.29
C GLU A 352 -8.08 4.58 -3.11
N ILE A 353 -8.21 3.28 -3.38
CA ILE A 353 -8.28 2.22 -2.36
C ILE A 353 -7.05 2.23 -1.44
N ALA A 354 -5.83 2.31 -1.97
CA ALA A 354 -4.60 2.31 -1.17
C ALA A 354 -4.47 3.54 -0.24
N ILE A 355 -5.02 4.69 -0.65
CA ILE A 355 -5.17 5.89 0.20
C ILE A 355 -6.20 5.61 1.29
N MET A 356 -7.41 5.19 0.92
CA MET A 356 -8.53 5.00 1.84
C MET A 356 -8.24 3.93 2.91
N LYS A 357 -7.50 2.86 2.58
CA LYS A 357 -7.03 1.85 3.55
C LYS A 357 -6.16 2.41 4.69
N ARG A 358 -5.48 3.52 4.47
CA ARG A 358 -4.53 4.15 5.42
C ARG A 358 -5.16 5.27 6.26
N VAL A 359 -6.42 5.59 6.00
CA VAL A 359 -7.11 6.77 6.52
C VAL A 359 -8.21 6.35 7.48
N ARG A 360 -8.06 6.72 8.77
CA ARG A 360 -9.04 6.44 9.83
C ARG A 360 -9.13 7.63 10.78
N HIS A 361 -10.16 8.45 10.62
CA HIS A 361 -10.40 9.65 11.43
C HIS A 361 -11.90 9.98 11.46
N PRO A 362 -12.49 10.43 12.59
CA PRO A 362 -13.94 10.68 12.68
C PRO A 362 -14.48 11.71 11.69
N ASN A 363 -13.66 12.64 11.22
CA ASN A 363 -14.02 13.64 10.19
C ASN A 363 -13.55 13.26 8.78
N VAL A 364 -13.35 11.97 8.51
CA VAL A 364 -13.08 11.43 7.18
C VAL A 364 -13.99 10.24 6.95
N VAL A 365 -14.49 10.08 5.72
CA VAL A 365 -15.43 9.00 5.36
C VAL A 365 -14.77 7.64 5.60
N LEU A 366 -15.42 6.78 6.39
CA LEU A 366 -14.93 5.44 6.70
C LEU A 366 -14.99 4.55 5.46
N PHE A 367 -13.82 4.08 5.04
CA PHE A 367 -13.68 2.99 4.08
C PHE A 367 -14.08 1.66 4.71
N MET A 368 -14.95 0.91 4.05
CA MET A 368 -15.49 -0.37 4.54
C MET A 368 -15.07 -1.55 3.67
N GLY A 369 -14.79 -1.33 2.39
CA GLY A 369 -14.23 -2.33 1.49
C GLY A 369 -14.29 -1.91 0.03
N ALA A 370 -13.90 -2.81 -0.86
CA ALA A 370 -13.99 -2.64 -2.31
C ALA A 370 -14.38 -3.96 -2.97
N VAL A 371 -15.01 -3.86 -4.14
CA VAL A 371 -15.18 -4.97 -5.07
C VAL A 371 -14.10 -4.77 -6.12
N THR A 372 -13.10 -5.65 -6.19
CA THR A 372 -11.96 -5.49 -7.14
C THR A 372 -12.04 -6.41 -8.35
N LYS A 373 -13.11 -7.20 -8.45
CA LYS A 373 -13.42 -8.04 -9.62
C LYS A 373 -14.20 -7.24 -10.66
N CYS A 374 -13.77 -7.34 -11.92
CA CYS A 374 -14.58 -6.89 -13.04
C CYS A 374 -15.83 -7.80 -13.20
N PRO A 375 -16.96 -7.26 -13.69
CA PRO A 375 -17.10 -5.90 -14.20
C PRO A 375 -17.38 -4.86 -13.09
N GLN A 376 -17.95 -5.25 -11.94
CA GLN A 376 -18.48 -4.32 -10.92
C GLN A 376 -17.43 -3.68 -9.99
N LEU A 377 -16.33 -3.13 -10.53
CA LEU A 377 -15.33 -2.40 -9.74
C LEU A 377 -15.98 -1.29 -8.90
N SER A 378 -15.86 -1.40 -7.58
CA SER A 378 -16.61 -0.55 -6.64
C SER A 378 -15.83 -0.22 -5.37
N ILE A 379 -16.03 0.99 -4.85
CA ILE A 379 -15.55 1.42 -3.53
C ILE A 379 -16.75 1.48 -2.56
N VAL A 380 -16.63 0.83 -1.40
CA VAL A 380 -17.68 0.75 -0.37
C VAL A 380 -17.27 1.56 0.86
N THR A 381 -18.13 2.47 1.29
CA THR A 381 -17.94 3.34 2.46
C THR A 381 -19.18 3.36 3.35
N GLU A 382 -19.06 3.96 4.54
CA GLU A 382 -20.25 4.30 5.34
C GLU A 382 -21.23 5.18 4.55
N TYR A 383 -22.54 4.99 4.76
CA TYR A 383 -23.57 5.87 4.19
C TYR A 383 -23.82 7.09 5.08
N LEU A 384 -23.79 8.29 4.48
CA LEU A 384 -23.96 9.56 5.18
C LEU A 384 -25.28 10.24 4.75
N PRO A 385 -26.37 10.09 5.53
CA PRO A 385 -27.74 10.28 5.04
C PRO A 385 -28.16 11.75 4.85
N ARG A 386 -27.38 12.73 5.31
CA ARG A 386 -27.65 14.15 4.99
C ARG A 386 -27.05 14.56 3.64
N GLY A 387 -26.28 13.67 2.99
CA GLY A 387 -25.62 13.93 1.72
C GLY A 387 -24.49 14.94 1.86
N SER A 388 -24.20 15.65 0.77
CA SER A 388 -23.13 16.64 0.73
C SER A 388 -23.52 17.98 1.35
N LEU A 389 -22.53 18.65 1.93
CA LEU A 389 -22.64 19.98 2.52
C LEU A 389 -23.11 21.01 1.48
N PHE A 390 -22.72 20.86 0.21
CA PHE A 390 -23.23 21.67 -0.91
C PHE A 390 -24.77 21.60 -1.04
N ARG A 391 -25.36 20.40 -0.94
CA ARG A 391 -26.82 20.23 -0.98
C ARG A 391 -27.50 20.85 0.24
N LEU A 392 -26.85 20.83 1.41
CA LEU A 392 -27.36 21.47 2.62
C LEU A 392 -27.28 22.99 2.55
N ILE A 393 -26.22 23.55 1.98
CA ILE A 393 -26.07 25.00 1.75
C ILE A 393 -27.18 25.51 0.82
N ASN A 394 -27.35 24.85 -0.33
CA ASN A 394 -28.40 25.19 -1.30
C ASN A 394 -29.83 24.99 -0.75
N LYS A 395 -30.04 24.11 0.23
CA LYS A 395 -31.32 23.96 0.93
C LYS A 395 -31.55 25.01 2.01
N ALA A 396 -30.52 25.35 2.78
CA ALA A 396 -30.60 26.34 3.85
C ALA A 396 -30.93 27.75 3.31
N ALA A 397 -30.47 28.07 2.09
CA ALA A 397 -30.91 29.26 1.35
C ALA A 397 -32.44 29.34 1.13
N ASN A 398 -33.17 28.22 1.27
CA ASN A 398 -34.62 28.12 1.12
C ASN A 398 -35.37 27.91 2.46
N GLY A 399 -34.73 28.12 3.62
CA GLY A 399 -35.42 28.24 4.92
C GLY A 399 -35.01 27.27 6.04
N GLU A 400 -34.19 26.25 5.77
CA GLU A 400 -33.61 25.43 6.86
C GLU A 400 -32.46 26.19 7.56
N MET A 401 -32.71 26.72 8.76
CA MET A 401 -31.69 27.49 9.49
C MET A 401 -30.52 26.62 10.00
N LEU A 402 -29.41 26.65 9.26
CA LEU A 402 -28.08 26.37 9.81
C LEU A 402 -27.58 27.63 10.51
N ASP A 403 -27.44 27.58 11.83
CA ASP A 403 -26.91 28.67 12.66
C ASP A 403 -25.38 28.80 12.55
N LEU A 404 -24.84 30.01 12.82
CA LEU A 404 -23.39 30.30 12.73
C LEU A 404 -22.55 29.31 13.54
N LYS A 405 -23.03 28.94 14.73
CA LYS A 405 -22.40 27.96 15.63
C LYS A 405 -22.32 26.56 15.01
N ARG A 406 -23.31 26.12 14.23
CA ARG A 406 -23.27 24.85 13.50
C ARG A 406 -22.38 24.92 12.27
N ARG A 407 -22.45 26.01 11.50
CA ARG A 407 -21.55 26.25 10.35
C ARG A 407 -20.07 26.23 10.77
N LEU A 408 -19.72 26.87 11.89
CA LEU A 408 -18.35 26.84 12.42
C LEU A 408 -17.94 25.47 12.98
N ARG A 409 -18.88 24.66 13.51
CA ARG A 409 -18.61 23.25 13.84
C ARG A 409 -18.34 22.42 12.59
N MET A 410 -19.12 22.62 11.53
CA MET A 410 -18.92 21.97 10.23
C MET A 410 -17.54 22.32 9.64
N ALA A 411 -17.16 23.61 9.66
CA ALA A 411 -15.83 24.07 9.25
C ALA A 411 -14.71 23.45 10.10
N LEU A 412 -14.88 23.40 11.43
CA LEU A 412 -13.91 22.79 12.34
C LEU A 412 -13.74 21.28 12.07
N ASP A 413 -14.83 20.58 11.75
CA ASP A 413 -14.80 19.15 11.42
C ASP A 413 -14.03 18.90 10.12
N VAL A 414 -14.30 19.65 9.05
CA VAL A 414 -13.49 19.61 7.82
C VAL A 414 -12.02 19.90 8.13
N ALA A 415 -11.73 20.96 8.88
CA ALA A 415 -10.37 21.35 9.22
C ALA A 415 -9.60 20.27 10.00
N LYS A 416 -10.25 19.55 10.93
CA LYS A 416 -9.65 18.38 11.61
C LYS A 416 -9.37 17.24 10.63
N GLY A 417 -10.31 16.95 9.73
CA GLY A 417 -10.17 15.91 8.71
C GLY A 417 -8.95 16.12 7.82
N ILE A 418 -8.76 17.35 7.32
CA ILE A 418 -7.60 17.69 6.48
C ILE A 418 -6.31 17.80 7.30
N ASN A 419 -6.37 18.33 8.53
CA ASN A 419 -5.21 18.30 9.43
C ASN A 419 -4.69 16.88 9.65
N TYR A 420 -5.59 15.92 9.86
CA TYR A 420 -5.23 14.50 9.98
C TYR A 420 -4.50 13.99 8.72
N LEU A 421 -5.04 14.24 7.53
CA LEU A 421 -4.42 13.84 6.26
C LEU A 421 -3.02 14.45 6.05
N HIS A 422 -2.86 15.73 6.37
CA HIS A 422 -1.58 16.46 6.28
C HIS A 422 -0.56 16.00 7.33
N CYS A 423 -1.00 15.44 8.45
CA CYS A 423 -0.15 14.87 9.50
C CYS A 423 0.20 13.38 9.31
N LEU A 424 -0.33 12.70 8.28
CA LEU A 424 0.06 11.33 7.96
C LEU A 424 1.53 11.24 7.50
N ASN A 425 2.09 10.03 7.51
CA ASN A 425 3.43 9.76 7.00
C ASN A 425 3.41 8.66 5.91
N PRO A 426 3.71 8.99 4.63
CA PRO A 426 3.84 10.35 4.09
C PRO A 426 2.51 11.12 4.14
N PRO A 427 2.53 12.48 4.19
CA PRO A 427 1.31 13.28 4.18
C PRO A 427 0.45 13.02 2.95
N ILE A 428 -0.86 13.14 3.08
CA ILE A 428 -1.82 13.04 1.97
C ILE A 428 -2.34 14.43 1.66
N VAL A 429 -2.24 14.86 0.40
CA VAL A 429 -2.83 16.11 -0.09
C VAL A 429 -4.09 15.75 -0.87
N HIS A 430 -5.18 16.50 -0.65
CA HIS A 430 -6.49 16.15 -1.17
C HIS A 430 -6.72 16.62 -2.62
N TRP A 431 -6.30 17.86 -2.92
CA TRP A 431 -6.43 18.61 -4.18
C TRP A 431 -7.85 18.88 -4.72
N ASP A 432 -8.86 18.13 -4.30
CA ASP A 432 -10.27 18.36 -4.67
C ASP A 432 -11.17 18.67 -3.46
N LEU A 433 -10.78 19.66 -2.63
CA LEU A 433 -11.61 20.10 -1.52
C LEU A 433 -12.71 21.05 -1.99
N LYS A 434 -13.95 20.62 -1.82
CA LYS A 434 -15.16 21.39 -2.18
C LYS A 434 -16.35 20.86 -1.39
N THR A 435 -17.37 21.69 -1.16
CA THR A 435 -18.57 21.29 -0.41
C THR A 435 -19.35 20.11 -0.99
N PRO A 436 -19.29 19.76 -2.31
CA PRO A 436 -19.80 18.49 -2.81
C PRO A 436 -19.12 17.24 -2.21
N ASN A 437 -17.82 17.32 -1.90
CA ASN A 437 -17.01 16.21 -1.38
C ASN A 437 -17.01 16.15 0.16
N MET A 438 -17.68 17.10 0.82
CA MET A 438 -17.87 17.12 2.28
C MET A 438 -19.23 16.50 2.60
N LEU A 439 -19.25 15.28 3.15
CA LEU A 439 -20.48 14.55 3.47
C LEU A 439 -20.87 14.73 4.94
N VAL A 440 -22.17 14.68 5.25
CA VAL A 440 -22.68 15.00 6.60
C VAL A 440 -23.47 13.83 7.20
N ASP A 441 -23.14 13.49 8.45
CA ASP A 441 -23.71 12.34 9.17
C ASP A 441 -25.06 12.66 9.84
N ARG A 442 -25.64 11.64 10.51
CA ARG A 442 -26.91 11.79 11.26
C ARG A 442 -26.82 12.85 12.37
N ASN A 443 -25.63 13.01 12.97
CA ASN A 443 -25.33 13.88 14.10
C ASN A 443 -24.90 15.31 13.70
N TRP A 444 -24.88 15.63 12.39
CA TRP A 444 -24.37 16.87 11.81
C TRP A 444 -22.85 17.08 11.90
N SER A 445 -22.08 16.01 12.09
CA SER A 445 -20.63 16.03 11.88
C SER A 445 -20.31 15.93 10.39
N VAL A 446 -19.25 16.61 9.97
CA VAL A 446 -18.78 16.60 8.57
C VAL A 446 -17.62 15.63 8.41
N LYS A 447 -17.64 14.89 7.30
CA LYS A 447 -16.61 13.94 6.90
C LYS A 447 -16.10 14.26 5.49
N VAL A 448 -14.79 14.37 5.36
CA VAL A 448 -14.09 14.54 4.08
C VAL A 448 -14.19 13.24 3.28
N GLY A 449 -14.59 13.31 2.01
CA GLY A 449 -14.67 12.16 1.09
C GLY A 449 -14.17 12.49 -0.33
N ASP A 450 -14.28 11.48 -1.20
CA ASP A 450 -13.80 11.44 -2.60
C ASP A 450 -12.28 11.67 -2.78
N PHE A 451 -11.53 10.57 -2.71
CA PHE A 451 -10.05 10.57 -2.72
C PHE A 451 -9.43 10.37 -4.12
N GLY A 452 -10.24 10.37 -5.19
CA GLY A 452 -9.78 10.04 -6.56
C GLY A 452 -8.62 10.92 -7.07
N LEU A 453 -8.60 12.21 -6.70
CA LEU A 453 -7.52 13.14 -7.05
C LEU A 453 -6.40 13.24 -6.00
N SER A 454 -6.60 12.71 -4.78
CA SER A 454 -5.64 12.81 -3.67
C SER A 454 -4.35 12.02 -3.92
N ARG A 455 -3.21 12.48 -3.39
CA ARG A 455 -1.90 11.80 -3.52
C ARG A 455 -1.04 11.92 -2.26
N PHE A 456 -0.08 11.00 -2.12
CA PHE A 456 0.97 11.09 -1.09
C PHE A 456 2.03 12.14 -1.46
N LYS A 457 2.43 12.97 -0.48
CA LYS A 457 3.34 14.10 -0.63
C LYS A 457 4.78 13.73 -1.03
N ALA A 458 5.16 12.45 -0.96
CA ALA A 458 6.46 11.97 -1.42
C ALA A 458 6.73 12.20 -2.93
N ASN A 459 5.69 12.52 -3.72
CA ASN A 459 5.75 12.69 -5.17
C ASN A 459 5.50 14.14 -5.66
N THR A 460 5.64 15.17 -4.81
CA THR A 460 5.21 16.54 -5.15
C THR A 460 6.13 17.32 -6.09
N PHE A 461 6.09 16.97 -7.37
CA PHE A 461 5.83 17.92 -8.45
C PHE A 461 4.91 17.22 -9.45
N ILE A 462 3.62 17.61 -9.51
CA ILE A 462 2.73 17.10 -10.56
C ILE A 462 3.16 17.75 -11.89
N SER A 463 3.33 16.95 -12.94
CA SER A 463 3.42 17.51 -14.30
C SER A 463 2.06 18.08 -14.70
N SER A 464 2.03 19.31 -15.21
CA SER A 464 0.85 20.16 -15.51
C SER A 464 -0.14 19.64 -16.57
N LYS A 465 -0.17 18.33 -16.84
CA LYS A 465 -0.93 17.70 -17.94
C LYS A 465 -2.35 17.24 -17.58
N SER A 466 -2.81 17.46 -16.35
CA SER A 466 -4.17 17.11 -15.92
C SER A 466 -4.73 18.15 -14.95
N VAL A 467 -5.17 19.30 -15.48
CA VAL A 467 -6.02 20.24 -14.73
C VAL A 467 -7.43 19.65 -14.68
N ALA A 468 -7.59 18.62 -13.85
CA ALA A 468 -8.88 18.02 -13.51
C ALA A 468 -9.32 18.55 -12.15
N GLY A 469 -10.56 19.05 -12.06
CA GLY A 469 -11.10 19.66 -10.85
C GLY A 469 -12.26 20.61 -11.16
N THR A 470 -12.78 21.26 -10.11
CA THR A 470 -13.87 22.24 -10.20
C THR A 470 -13.29 23.62 -9.85
N PRO A 471 -13.02 24.50 -10.84
CA PRO A 471 -12.13 25.67 -10.67
C PRO A 471 -12.56 26.68 -9.61
N GLU A 472 -13.84 26.67 -9.24
CA GLU A 472 -14.46 27.53 -8.23
C GLU A 472 -13.80 27.41 -6.83
N TRP A 473 -13.19 26.27 -6.51
CA TRP A 473 -12.47 26.02 -5.26
C TRP A 473 -10.94 25.97 -5.42
N MET A 474 -10.42 26.04 -6.65
CA MET A 474 -9.02 25.72 -6.94
C MET A 474 -8.10 26.92 -6.69
N ALA A 475 -6.93 26.65 -6.11
CA ALA A 475 -5.93 27.66 -5.82
C ALA A 475 -5.35 28.29 -7.10
N PRO A 476 -5.02 29.60 -7.11
CA PRO A 476 -4.58 30.30 -8.30
C PRO A 476 -3.29 29.72 -8.90
N GLU A 477 -2.35 29.26 -8.07
CA GLU A 477 -1.14 28.57 -8.54
C GLU A 477 -1.44 27.23 -9.23
N PHE A 478 -2.41 26.47 -8.71
CA PHE A 478 -2.83 25.20 -9.32
C PHE A 478 -3.53 25.45 -10.67
N LEU A 479 -4.37 26.49 -10.74
CA LEU A 479 -5.04 26.91 -11.98
C LEU A 479 -4.07 27.40 -13.07
N ARG A 480 -2.93 27.99 -12.68
CA ARG A 480 -1.84 28.36 -13.62
C ARG A 480 -0.93 27.18 -13.98
N GLY A 481 -1.11 26.01 -13.38
CA GLY A 481 -0.24 24.84 -13.58
C GLY A 481 1.15 24.99 -12.93
N GLU A 482 1.26 25.84 -11.91
CA GLU A 482 2.49 26.09 -11.16
C GLU A 482 2.74 25.01 -10.09
N PRO A 483 3.98 24.87 -9.59
CA PRO A 483 4.31 23.97 -8.49
C PRO A 483 3.38 24.12 -7.28
N SER A 484 2.57 23.08 -7.05
CA SER A 484 1.49 23.07 -6.07
C SER A 484 1.79 22.09 -4.93
N ASN A 485 1.33 22.41 -3.72
CA ASN A 485 1.56 21.62 -2.49
C ASN A 485 0.29 21.56 -1.62
N GLU A 486 0.42 21.22 -0.33
CA GLU A 486 -0.71 21.14 0.61
C GLU A 486 -1.42 22.47 0.88
N LYS A 487 -0.84 23.60 0.48
CA LYS A 487 -1.43 24.94 0.63
C LYS A 487 -2.52 25.22 -0.40
N CYS A 488 -2.67 24.38 -1.42
CA CYS A 488 -3.83 24.41 -2.31
C CYS A 488 -5.09 23.97 -1.54
N ASP A 489 -5.00 22.92 -0.71
CA ASP A 489 -6.10 22.48 0.17
C ASP A 489 -6.52 23.60 1.14
N VAL A 490 -5.57 24.42 1.60
CA VAL A 490 -5.86 25.58 2.48
C VAL A 490 -6.64 26.67 1.75
N TYR A 491 -6.30 26.98 0.49
CA TYR A 491 -7.06 27.91 -0.34
C TYR A 491 -8.50 27.43 -0.54
N SER A 492 -8.65 26.16 -0.95
CA SER A 492 -9.96 25.54 -1.15
C SER A 492 -10.80 25.54 0.14
N PHE A 493 -10.18 25.34 1.30
CA PHE A 493 -10.85 25.49 2.59
C PHE A 493 -11.29 26.94 2.88
N GLY A 494 -10.54 27.95 2.44
CA GLY A 494 -10.98 29.35 2.48
C GLY A 494 -12.28 29.60 1.70
N VAL A 495 -12.43 28.97 0.53
CA VAL A 495 -13.68 29.00 -0.24
C VAL A 495 -14.81 28.27 0.50
N ILE A 496 -14.55 27.11 1.12
CA ILE A 496 -15.54 26.38 1.94
C ILE A 496 -15.98 27.20 3.16
N LEU A 497 -15.08 27.95 3.81
CA LEU A 497 -15.43 28.88 4.88
C LEU A 497 -16.34 30.00 4.36
N TRP A 498 -16.04 30.56 3.19
CA TRP A 498 -16.86 31.59 2.56
C TRP A 498 -18.28 31.06 2.25
N GLU A 499 -18.42 29.85 1.71
CA GLU A 499 -19.72 29.21 1.49
C GLU A 499 -20.53 29.03 2.79
N LEU A 500 -19.87 28.59 3.86
CA LEU A 500 -20.50 28.41 5.17
C LEU A 500 -20.90 29.75 5.83
N LEU A 501 -20.20 30.83 5.52
CA LEU A 501 -20.54 32.18 5.93
C LEU A 501 -21.77 32.70 5.16
N THR A 502 -21.69 32.73 3.84
CA THR A 502 -22.68 33.40 2.98
C THR A 502 -23.92 32.55 2.69
N MET A 503 -23.80 31.21 2.79
CA MET A 503 -24.74 30.23 2.26
C MET A 503 -24.97 30.35 0.74
N GLN A 504 -23.97 30.83 0.00
CA GLN A 504 -24.03 31.04 -1.44
C GLN A 504 -23.05 30.13 -2.18
N GLN A 505 -23.33 29.86 -3.46
CA GLN A 505 -22.40 29.18 -4.35
C GLN A 505 -21.23 30.13 -4.73
N PRO A 506 -19.97 29.68 -4.67
CA PRO A 506 -18.83 30.52 -5.04
C PRO A 506 -18.89 30.86 -6.53
N TRP A 507 -18.55 32.11 -6.87
CA TRP A 507 -18.49 32.64 -8.24
C TRP A 507 -19.80 32.53 -9.03
N SER A 508 -20.95 32.48 -8.35
CA SER A 508 -22.28 32.46 -8.99
C SER A 508 -22.41 33.47 -10.13
N GLY A 509 -22.85 32.98 -11.29
CA GLY A 509 -22.98 33.77 -12.53
C GLY A 509 -21.75 33.77 -13.45
N LEU A 510 -20.62 33.14 -13.05
CA LEU A 510 -19.46 32.93 -13.94
C LEU A 510 -19.38 31.47 -14.41
N GLY A 511 -19.03 31.28 -15.69
CA GLY A 511 -18.68 29.96 -16.23
C GLY A 511 -17.25 29.54 -15.86
N PRO A 512 -16.91 28.23 -15.88
CA PRO A 512 -15.62 27.72 -15.41
C PRO A 512 -14.38 28.45 -15.97
N ALA A 513 -14.35 28.72 -17.28
CA ALA A 513 -13.24 29.46 -17.91
C ALA A 513 -13.13 30.93 -17.44
N GLN A 514 -14.25 31.57 -17.10
CA GLN A 514 -14.27 32.93 -16.54
C GLN A 514 -13.78 32.93 -15.08
N VAL A 515 -14.09 31.88 -14.32
CA VAL A 515 -13.55 31.67 -12.97
C VAL A 515 -12.03 31.51 -13.01
N VAL A 516 -11.50 30.68 -13.92
CA VAL A 516 -10.05 30.57 -14.13
C VAL A 516 -9.44 31.93 -14.50
N GLY A 517 -10.04 32.67 -15.43
CA GLY A 517 -9.61 34.03 -15.77
C GLY A 517 -9.56 34.97 -14.57
N ALA A 518 -10.64 35.00 -13.78
CA ALA A 518 -10.79 35.90 -12.64
C ALA A 518 -9.84 35.56 -11.48
N VAL A 519 -9.73 34.29 -11.11
CA VAL A 519 -8.93 33.83 -9.96
C VAL A 519 -7.45 33.77 -10.30
N ALA A 520 -7.09 33.12 -11.40
CA ALA A 520 -5.70 32.81 -11.72
C ALA A 520 -4.93 34.01 -12.30
N PHE A 521 -5.61 34.94 -12.99
CA PHE A 521 -4.96 36.01 -13.75
C PHE A 521 -5.42 37.44 -13.41
N GLN A 522 -6.62 37.64 -12.85
CA GLN A 522 -7.11 38.97 -12.42
C GLN A 522 -7.02 39.19 -10.90
N ASN A 523 -6.52 38.19 -10.16
CA ASN A 523 -6.45 38.18 -8.70
C ASN A 523 -7.78 38.50 -7.98
N ARG A 524 -8.91 38.11 -8.56
CA ARG A 524 -10.23 38.33 -7.95
C ARG A 524 -10.38 37.48 -6.69
N ARG A 525 -11.13 37.97 -5.70
CA ARG A 525 -11.58 37.22 -4.51
C ARG A 525 -13.10 37.31 -4.35
N LEU A 526 -13.68 36.39 -3.58
CA LEU A 526 -15.11 36.42 -3.26
C LEU A 526 -15.38 37.54 -2.22
N PRO A 527 -16.49 38.28 -2.32
CA PRO A 527 -16.79 39.35 -1.38
C PRO A 527 -17.22 38.80 -0.02
N ILE A 528 -16.57 39.22 1.07
CA ILE A 528 -16.97 38.87 2.44
C ILE A 528 -18.04 39.88 2.92
N PRO A 529 -19.17 39.43 3.53
CA PRO A 529 -20.18 40.33 4.07
C PRO A 529 -19.63 41.24 5.19
N LYS A 530 -20.01 42.53 5.19
CA LYS A 530 -19.48 43.55 6.11
C LYS A 530 -19.85 43.34 7.60
N ASP A 531 -20.86 42.51 7.84
CA ASP A 531 -21.36 42.07 9.15
C ASP A 531 -20.64 40.82 9.69
N THR A 532 -19.72 40.23 8.92
CA THR A 532 -18.85 39.13 9.39
C THR A 532 -17.92 39.62 10.49
N SER A 533 -17.69 38.82 11.55
CA SER A 533 -16.75 39.20 12.61
C SER A 533 -15.32 39.36 12.05
N PRO A 534 -14.53 40.35 12.50
CA PRO A 534 -13.21 40.63 11.94
C PRO A 534 -12.27 39.42 11.99
N GLU A 535 -12.33 38.62 13.06
CA GLU A 535 -11.48 37.43 13.25
C GLU A 535 -11.82 36.30 12.28
N LEU A 536 -13.09 36.19 11.88
CA LEU A 536 -13.57 35.18 10.95
C LEU A 536 -13.35 35.62 9.49
N ALA A 537 -13.52 36.91 9.19
CA ALA A 537 -13.10 37.49 7.92
C ALA A 537 -11.59 37.30 7.69
N ALA A 538 -10.76 37.67 8.67
CA ALA A 538 -9.31 37.49 8.61
C ALA A 538 -8.87 36.02 8.46
N LEU A 539 -9.63 35.06 9.02
CA LEU A 539 -9.36 33.63 8.81
C LEU A 539 -9.63 33.21 7.35
N VAL A 540 -10.73 33.66 6.73
CA VAL A 540 -11.00 33.42 5.30
C VAL A 540 -9.91 34.04 4.44
N GLU A 541 -9.56 35.29 4.72
CA GLU A 541 -8.56 36.04 3.97
C GLU A 541 -7.17 35.40 4.04
N ALA A 542 -6.74 34.98 5.24
CA ALA A 542 -5.49 34.24 5.40
C ALA A 542 -5.50 32.89 4.67
N CYS A 543 -6.66 32.22 4.55
CA CYS A 543 -6.72 30.93 3.84
C CYS A 543 -6.51 31.08 2.32
N TRP A 544 -6.96 32.18 1.71
CA TRP A 544 -6.86 32.40 0.25
C TRP A 544 -5.81 33.43 -0.20
N ASP A 545 -4.78 33.65 0.64
CA ASP A 545 -3.64 34.51 0.33
C ASP A 545 -2.98 34.13 -1.00
N ASP A 546 -2.46 35.12 -1.74
CA ASP A 546 -1.77 34.90 -3.01
C ASP A 546 -0.50 34.09 -2.85
N ASP A 547 0.27 34.31 -1.78
CA ASP A 547 1.47 33.54 -1.48
C ASP A 547 1.08 32.29 -0.66
N PRO A 548 1.23 31.07 -1.21
CA PRO A 548 0.86 29.85 -0.50
C PRO A 548 1.62 29.67 0.83
N ARG A 549 2.76 30.36 1.02
CA ARG A 549 3.56 30.32 2.25
C ARG A 549 2.92 31.11 3.40
N GLN A 550 2.16 32.17 3.10
CA GLN A 550 1.46 33.00 4.11
C GLN A 550 0.19 32.33 4.61
N ARG A 551 -0.44 31.49 3.77
CA ARG A 551 -1.62 30.71 4.17
C ARG A 551 -1.33 29.89 5.43
N PRO A 552 -2.27 29.78 6.39
CA PRO A 552 -2.03 29.06 7.65
C PRO A 552 -1.82 27.54 7.44
N SER A 553 -1.50 26.82 8.51
CA SER A 553 -1.61 25.36 8.55
C SER A 553 -2.99 24.95 9.08
N PHE A 554 -3.47 23.76 8.71
CA PHE A 554 -4.75 23.27 9.25
C PHE A 554 -4.76 23.15 10.78
N SER A 555 -3.62 22.91 11.44
CA SER A 555 -3.51 22.97 12.90
C SER A 555 -3.84 24.37 13.44
N SER A 556 -3.32 25.42 12.81
CA SER A 556 -3.59 26.82 13.19
C SER A 556 -5.06 27.20 12.93
N ILE A 557 -5.62 26.75 11.79
CA ILE A 557 -7.04 26.91 11.45
C ILE A 557 -7.92 26.24 12.52
N VAL A 558 -7.63 24.99 12.87
CA VAL A 558 -8.36 24.21 13.89
C VAL A 558 -8.38 24.95 15.23
N ASP A 559 -7.24 25.49 15.68
CA ASP A 559 -7.17 26.22 16.95
C ASP A 559 -7.86 27.60 16.88
N THR A 560 -7.86 28.25 15.72
CA THR A 560 -8.61 29.50 15.49
C THR A 560 -10.12 29.25 15.52
N LEU A 561 -10.62 28.23 14.82
CA LEU A 561 -12.03 27.84 14.83
C LEU A 561 -12.52 27.40 16.23
N LYS A 562 -11.68 26.70 17.02
CA LYS A 562 -11.99 26.41 18.44
C LYS A 562 -12.17 27.70 19.27
N LYS A 563 -11.31 28.71 19.07
CA LYS A 563 -11.42 30.00 19.78
C LYS A 563 -12.70 30.74 19.41
N LEU A 564 -13.02 30.83 18.12
CA LEU A 564 -14.26 31.45 17.62
C LEU A 564 -15.52 30.75 18.18
N LEU A 565 -15.54 29.41 18.16
CA LEU A 565 -16.62 28.63 18.76
C LEU A 565 -16.75 28.82 20.27
N LYS A 566 -15.63 29.00 20.99
CA LYS A 566 -15.66 29.30 22.44
C LYS A 566 -16.19 30.72 22.71
N ALA A 567 -15.82 31.71 21.91
CA ALA A 567 -16.34 33.08 22.04
C ALA A 567 -17.88 33.11 21.88
N LEU A 568 -18.41 32.41 20.87
CA LEU A 568 -19.86 32.25 20.65
C LEU A 568 -20.60 31.47 21.76
N LEU A 569 -19.88 30.77 22.64
CA LEU A 569 -20.43 30.07 23.81
C LEU A 569 -20.30 30.85 25.12
N GLY A 570 -19.42 31.85 25.17
CA GLY A 570 -19.15 32.66 26.36
C GLY A 570 -19.90 34.00 26.40
N GLY A 571 -20.58 34.38 25.31
CA GLY A 571 -21.43 35.58 25.23
C GLY A 571 -22.92 35.26 25.29
N SER A 572 -23.32 34.29 26.12
CA SER A 572 -24.72 33.88 26.36
C SER A 572 -25.16 34.29 27.76
#